data_AF-A0A4Y2RMN5-F1
#
_entry.id   AF-A0A4Y2RMN5-F1
#
_cell.length_a   1.000
_cell.length_b   1.000
_cell.length_c   1.000
_cell.angle_alpha   90.00
_cell.angle_beta   90.00
_cell.angle_gamma   90.00
#
_symmetry.space_group_name_H-M   'P 1'
#
loop_
_entity.id
_entity.type
_entity.pdbx_description
1 polymer ?
#
loop_
_entity_poly.entity_id
_entity_poly.type
_entity_poly.pdbx_seq_one_letter_code
_entity_poly.pdbx_strand_id
1 'polypeptide(L)'
;MAEAKEVAEIQQDLRKECGDRKRRRAPNYFPRDRVFVTTHHLSNAAKEHTTKFMPKRDGSYIILTQKSPTSYLTAIPDNRNEPVGTYHTLALEVYKQDKSATPEHHLRKRGRPRTTYTS
;
A
#
# COMPACT_ATOMS: atom_id res chain seq x y z
N MET A 1 6.58 43.68 -16.85
CA MET A 1 7.22 42.83 -15.81
C MET A 1 6.26 41.80 -15.21
N ALA A 2 4.99 42.12 -14.95
CA ALA A 2 4.00 41.17 -14.43
C ALA A 2 3.62 40.06 -15.43
N GLU A 3 3.44 40.43 -16.70
CA GLU A 3 3.04 39.53 -17.79
C GLU A 3 4.05 38.38 -18.05
N ALA A 4 5.35 38.65 -17.97
CA ALA A 4 6.38 37.62 -18.15
C ALA A 4 6.38 36.56 -17.02
N LYS A 5 5.98 36.95 -15.80
CA LYS A 5 5.85 36.01 -14.68
C LYS A 5 4.62 35.13 -14.84
N GLU A 6 3.51 35.72 -15.26
CA GLU A 6 2.25 35.01 -15.52
C GLU A 6 2.39 33.98 -16.63
N VAL A 7 3.04 34.34 -17.75
CA VAL A 7 3.34 33.40 -18.85
C VAL A 7 4.22 32.24 -18.37
N ALA A 8 5.21 32.50 -17.52
CA ALA A 8 6.07 31.47 -16.97
C ALA A 8 5.30 30.51 -16.03
N GLU A 9 4.38 31.03 -15.21
CA GLU A 9 3.54 30.25 -14.31
C GLU A 9 2.58 29.33 -15.09
N ILE A 10 1.89 29.86 -16.11
CA ILE A 10 1.02 29.08 -17.00
C ILE A 10 1.83 27.95 -17.68
N GLN A 11 3.04 28.25 -18.16
CA GLN A 11 3.89 27.24 -18.80
C GLN A 11 4.34 26.16 -17.81
N GLN A 12 4.59 26.51 -16.55
CA GLN A 12 4.93 25.55 -15.50
C GLN A 12 3.74 24.64 -15.18
N ASP A 13 2.55 25.20 -15.05
CA ASP A 13 1.33 24.43 -14.78
C ASP A 13 0.99 23.47 -15.91
N LEU A 14 1.12 23.90 -17.17
CA LEU A 14 0.92 23.01 -18.33
C LEU A 14 1.90 21.83 -18.33
N ARG A 15 3.18 22.08 -17.99
CA ARG A 15 4.20 21.02 -17.88
C ARG A 15 3.88 20.06 -16.74
N LYS A 16 3.44 20.59 -15.60
CA LYS A 16 3.02 19.80 -14.43
C LYS A 16 1.82 18.93 -14.75
N GLU A 17 0.77 19.48 -15.36
CA GLU A 17 -0.43 18.73 -15.74
C GLU A 17 -0.10 17.59 -16.71
N CYS A 18 0.74 17.85 -17.73
CA CYS A 18 1.19 16.83 -18.66
C CYS A 18 1.95 15.68 -17.95
N GLY A 19 2.80 16.01 -16.99
CA GLY A 19 3.50 15.03 -16.15
C GLY A 19 2.55 14.23 -15.25
N ASP A 20 1.60 14.91 -14.61
CA ASP A 20 0.66 14.32 -13.67
C ASP A 20 -0.39 13.42 -14.35
N ARG A 21 -0.73 13.67 -15.62
CA ARG A 21 -1.63 12.79 -16.41
C ARG A 21 -1.18 11.33 -16.45
N LYS A 22 0.13 11.07 -16.42
CA LYS A 22 0.68 9.70 -16.42
C LYS A 22 0.79 9.08 -15.02
N ARG A 23 0.61 9.88 -13.96
CA ARG A 23 0.73 9.40 -12.58
C ARG A 23 -0.55 8.68 -12.17
N ARG A 24 -0.39 7.61 -11.38
CA ARG A 24 -1.54 6.96 -10.73
C ARG A 24 -2.05 7.87 -9.62
N ARG A 25 -3.37 8.06 -9.55
CA ARG A 25 -3.98 8.75 -8.41
C ARG A 25 -3.80 7.93 -7.15
N ALA A 26 -3.53 8.62 -6.05
CA ALA A 26 -3.51 7.97 -4.74
C ALA A 26 -4.92 7.43 -4.41
N PRO A 27 -5.02 6.29 -3.72
CA PRO A 27 -6.30 5.83 -3.19
C PRO A 27 -6.87 6.88 -2.23
N ASN A 28 -8.16 7.16 -2.35
CA ASN A 28 -8.89 7.95 -1.36
C ASN A 28 -9.55 7.00 -0.39
N TYR A 29 -9.31 7.20 0.89
CA TYR A 29 -9.91 6.41 1.94
C TYR A 29 -10.94 7.23 2.72
N PHE A 30 -12.02 6.59 3.13
CA PHE A 30 -13.06 7.19 3.94
C PHE A 30 -12.92 6.80 5.41
N PRO A 31 -13.42 7.63 6.34
CA PRO A 31 -13.58 7.23 7.73
C PRO A 31 -14.31 5.89 7.84
N ARG A 32 -13.82 5.03 8.73
CA ARG A 32 -14.24 3.64 9.00
C ARG A 32 -13.81 2.59 7.98
N ASP A 33 -13.12 2.98 6.90
CA ASP A 33 -12.51 2.00 6.00
C ASP A 33 -11.47 1.16 6.75
N ARG A 34 -11.50 -0.16 6.51
CA ARG A 34 -10.51 -1.08 7.05
C ARG A 34 -9.30 -1.11 6.14
N VAL A 35 -8.12 -0.99 6.72
CA VAL A 35 -6.85 -0.97 6.00
C VAL A 35 -5.79 -1.80 6.71
N PHE A 36 -4.91 -2.40 5.95
CA PHE A 36 -3.64 -2.93 6.44
C PHE A 36 -2.59 -1.81 6.42
N VAL A 37 -1.66 -1.87 7.37
CA VAL A 37 -0.48 -1.00 7.39
C VAL A 37 0.73 -1.81 6.94
N THR A 38 1.52 -1.29 6.01
CA THR A 38 2.77 -1.94 5.61
C THR A 38 3.81 -1.81 6.71
N THR A 39 4.35 -2.92 7.19
CA THR A 39 5.39 -2.98 8.22
C THR A 39 6.74 -3.38 7.63
N HIS A 40 7.77 -2.63 8.02
CA HIS A 40 9.17 -2.95 7.71
C HIS A 40 9.85 -3.56 8.93
N HIS A 41 9.85 -4.89 9.01
CA HIS A 41 10.57 -5.60 10.07
C HIS A 41 12.09 -5.53 9.82
N LEU A 42 12.86 -5.42 10.89
CA LEU A 42 14.31 -5.58 10.86
C LEU A 42 14.67 -7.03 11.16
N SER A 43 15.61 -7.61 10.41
CA SER A 43 16.08 -8.97 10.67
C SER A 43 17.01 -8.96 11.88
N ASN A 44 16.84 -9.94 12.76
CA ASN A 44 17.72 -10.13 13.89
C ASN A 44 18.01 -11.63 14.05
N ALA A 45 19.21 -12.04 13.63
CA ALA A 45 19.63 -13.44 13.67
C ALA A 45 19.75 -13.97 15.10
N ALA A 46 20.16 -13.15 16.07
CA ALA A 46 20.28 -13.55 17.47
C ALA A 46 18.93 -13.86 18.12
N LYS A 47 17.85 -13.26 17.59
CA LYS A 47 16.46 -13.57 17.98
C LYS A 47 15.77 -14.53 17.00
N GLU A 48 16.54 -15.14 16.11
CA GLU A 48 16.03 -16.03 15.05
C GLU A 48 14.97 -15.41 14.12
N HIS A 49 14.85 -14.08 14.12
CA HIS A 49 13.87 -13.35 13.33
C HIS A 49 14.45 -12.99 11.96
N THR A 50 13.92 -13.62 10.91
CA THR A 50 14.26 -13.26 9.53
C THR A 50 13.08 -12.56 8.84
N THR A 51 13.34 -11.39 8.28
CA THR A 51 12.33 -10.56 7.58
C THR A 51 11.65 -11.27 6.41
N LYS A 52 12.33 -12.23 5.79
CA LYS A 52 11.78 -13.07 4.71
C LYS A 52 10.52 -13.83 5.13
N PHE A 53 10.41 -14.20 6.40
CA PHE A 53 9.28 -14.96 6.93
C PHE A 53 8.27 -14.08 7.70
N MET A 54 8.58 -12.80 7.90
CA MET A 54 7.68 -11.88 8.60
C MET A 54 6.60 -11.36 7.65
N PRO A 55 5.35 -11.23 8.12
CA PRO A 55 4.30 -10.59 7.34
C PRO A 55 4.70 -9.14 7.04
N LYS A 56 4.48 -8.71 5.80
CA LYS A 56 4.77 -7.33 5.38
C LYS A 56 3.63 -6.36 5.64
N ARG A 57 2.49 -6.90 6.10
CA ARG A 57 1.27 -6.17 6.39
C ARG A 57 0.91 -6.49 7.83
N ASP A 58 0.73 -5.44 8.59
CA ASP A 58 0.19 -5.48 9.94
C ASP A 58 -1.33 -5.28 9.91
N GLY A 59 -2.01 -5.72 10.98
CA GLY A 59 -3.42 -6.06 11.08
C GLY A 59 -4.47 -5.04 10.57
N SER A 60 -5.75 -5.38 10.76
CA SER A 60 -6.85 -4.53 10.28
C SER A 60 -6.99 -3.29 11.14
N TYR A 61 -6.53 -2.15 10.65
CA TYR A 61 -6.80 -0.84 11.24
C TYR A 61 -8.04 -0.23 10.61
N ILE A 62 -8.67 0.71 11.30
CA ILE A 62 -9.73 1.55 10.75
C ILE A 62 -9.20 2.97 10.53
N ILE A 63 -9.62 3.61 9.45
CA ILE A 63 -9.33 5.03 9.24
C ILE A 63 -10.30 5.86 10.07
N LEU A 64 -9.80 6.81 10.84
CA LEU A 64 -10.64 7.73 11.61
C LEU A 64 -10.91 9.00 10.83
N THR A 65 -9.83 9.68 10.43
CA THR A 65 -9.91 10.97 9.72
C THR A 65 -8.75 11.13 8.76
N GLN A 66 -8.99 11.85 7.67
CA GLN A 66 -7.93 12.31 6.78
C GLN A 66 -7.25 13.53 7.42
N LYS A 67 -5.94 13.43 7.67
CA LYS A 67 -5.15 14.54 8.23
C LYS A 67 -4.56 15.44 7.16
N SER A 68 -4.20 14.85 6.02
CA SER A 68 -3.72 15.56 4.84
C SER A 68 -4.15 14.79 3.59
N PRO A 69 -3.97 15.34 2.37
CA PRO A 69 -4.31 14.63 1.14
C PRO A 69 -3.71 13.23 1.04
N THR A 70 -2.55 13.00 1.67
CA THR A 70 -1.83 11.72 1.64
C THR A 70 -1.63 11.07 3.00
N SER A 71 -2.14 11.63 4.09
CA SER A 71 -1.95 11.07 5.43
C SER A 71 -3.27 10.86 6.14
N TYR A 72 -3.44 9.67 6.72
CA TYR A 72 -4.65 9.24 7.40
C TYR A 72 -4.32 8.82 8.81
N LEU A 73 -5.20 9.15 9.74
CA LEU A 73 -5.09 8.77 11.13
C LEU A 73 -5.86 7.45 11.33
N THR A 74 -5.18 6.45 11.86
CA THR A 74 -5.67 5.08 12.00
C THR A 74 -5.90 4.72 13.46
N ALA A 75 -6.84 3.81 13.71
CA ALA A 75 -7.14 3.26 15.02
C ALA A 75 -7.36 1.74 14.97
N ILE A 76 -7.33 1.11 16.13
CA ILE A 76 -7.72 -0.29 16.29
C ILE A 76 -9.24 -0.37 16.13
N PRO A 77 -9.79 -1.37 15.42
CA PRO A 77 -11.23 -1.52 15.20
C PRO A 77 -12.06 -1.60 16.49
N ASP A 78 -11.47 -2.13 17.56
CA ASP A 78 -12.06 -2.28 18.88
C ASP A 78 -12.09 -0.94 19.64
N ASN A 79 -11.03 -0.15 19.54
CA ASN A 79 -10.86 1.12 20.27
C ASN A 79 -10.86 2.32 19.30
N ARG A 80 -12.05 2.67 18.79
CA ARG A 80 -12.21 3.69 17.74
C ARG A 80 -11.98 5.13 18.18
N ASN A 81 -11.85 5.37 19.48
CA ASN A 81 -11.66 6.72 20.01
C ASN A 81 -10.18 7.09 20.12
N GLU A 82 -9.27 6.11 20.10
CA GLU A 82 -7.85 6.34 20.30
C GLU A 82 -7.08 6.15 18.98
N PRO A 83 -6.39 7.20 18.50
CA PRO A 83 -5.49 7.05 17.36
C PRO A 83 -4.29 6.16 17.72
N VAL A 84 -4.03 5.17 16.88
CA VAL A 84 -2.78 4.39 16.92
C VAL A 84 -1.65 5.18 16.29
N GLY A 85 -1.93 5.81 15.16
CA GLY A 85 -0.88 6.47 14.39
C GLY A 85 -1.41 7.22 13.19
N THR A 86 -0.51 7.92 12.51
CA THR A 86 -0.77 8.58 11.24
C THR A 86 0.11 7.96 10.18
N TYR A 87 -0.49 7.48 9.10
CA TYR A 87 0.19 6.78 8.02
C TYR A 87 -0.04 7.47 6.68
N HIS A 88 0.98 7.40 5.82
CA HIS A 88 0.91 7.88 4.45
C HIS A 88 0.11 6.90 3.57
N THR A 89 -0.54 7.37 2.50
CA THR A 89 -1.40 6.57 1.62
C THR A 89 -0.71 5.34 1.05
N LEU A 90 0.60 5.45 0.78
CA LEU A 90 1.41 4.35 0.24
C LEU A 90 1.70 3.25 1.26
N ALA A 91 1.63 3.56 2.56
CA ALA A 91 1.79 2.58 3.63
C ALA A 91 0.46 1.90 3.98
N LEU A 92 -0.65 2.32 3.35
CA LEU A 92 -1.98 1.80 3.59
C LEU A 92 -2.43 0.98 2.41
N GLU A 93 -3.05 -0.16 2.69
CA GLU A 93 -3.70 -0.98 1.69
C GLU A 93 -5.11 -1.35 2.13
N VAL A 94 -6.06 -1.38 1.20
CA VAL A 94 -7.45 -1.75 1.50
C VAL A 94 -7.50 -3.16 2.09
N TYR A 95 -8.13 -3.30 3.25
CA TYR A 95 -8.39 -4.59 3.85
C TYR A 95 -9.44 -5.33 3.01
N LYS A 96 -9.03 -6.42 2.36
CA LYS A 96 -9.94 -7.35 1.72
C LYS A 96 -10.12 -8.53 2.67
N GLN A 97 -11.33 -8.72 3.19
CA GLN A 97 -11.65 -9.93 3.93
C GLN A 97 -11.46 -11.12 2.97
N ASP A 98 -10.57 -12.04 3.32
CA ASP A 98 -10.10 -13.10 2.41
C ASP A 98 -11.27 -13.82 1.74
N LYS A 99 -11.43 -13.59 0.43
CA LYS A 99 -12.18 -14.51 -0.43
C LYS A 99 -11.28 -15.70 -0.68
N SER A 100 -11.38 -16.70 0.21
CA SER A 100 -10.76 -18.03 0.13
C SER A 100 -9.23 -18.07 0.02
N ALA A 101 -8.60 -18.91 0.86
CA ALA A 101 -7.17 -19.23 0.85
C ALA A 101 -6.71 -20.00 -0.40
N THR A 102 -7.27 -19.70 -1.57
CA THR A 102 -6.92 -20.30 -2.84
C THR A 102 -5.76 -19.50 -3.43
N PRO A 103 -4.61 -20.13 -3.70
CA PRO A 103 -3.49 -19.45 -4.34
C PRO A 103 -3.95 -18.83 -5.68
N GLU A 104 -3.78 -17.51 -5.86
CA GLU A 104 -4.07 -16.83 -7.14
C GLU A 104 -3.28 -17.46 -8.31
N HIS A 105 -2.16 -18.12 -7.98
CA HIS A 105 -1.38 -18.92 -8.89
C HIS A 105 -1.17 -20.33 -8.36
N HIS A 106 -1.46 -21.32 -9.19
CA HIS A 106 -1.17 -22.72 -8.91
C HIS A 106 0.33 -22.89 -8.64
N LEU A 107 0.69 -23.60 -7.58
CA LEU A 107 2.08 -24.00 -7.31
C LEU A 107 2.60 -24.78 -8.51
N ARG A 108 3.47 -24.15 -9.31
CA ARG A 108 4.16 -24.80 -10.41
C ARG A 108 5.04 -25.90 -9.82
N LYS A 109 4.88 -27.13 -10.28
CA LYS A 109 5.80 -28.21 -9.93
C LYS A 109 7.19 -27.82 -10.41
N ARG A 110 8.15 -27.72 -9.49
CA ARG A 110 9.56 -27.51 -9.83
C ARG A 110 10.12 -28.79 -10.43
N GLY A 111 10.96 -28.65 -11.45
CA GLY A 111 11.71 -29.76 -12.04
C GLY A 111 11.44 -29.97 -13.52
N ARG A 112 12.32 -30.73 -14.18
CA ARG A 112 12.16 -31.19 -15.56
C ARG A 112 10.93 -32.11 -15.64
N PRO A 113 10.09 -32.00 -16.68
CA PRO A 113 9.01 -32.96 -16.88
C PRO A 113 9.57 -34.39 -16.87
N ARG A 114 8.89 -35.31 -16.16
CA ARG A 114 9.29 -36.72 -16.14
C ARG A 114 9.16 -37.26 -17.56
N THR A 115 10.18 -37.96 -18.03
CA THR A 115 10.14 -38.63 -19.33
C THR A 115 9.13 -39.77 -19.24
N THR A 116 8.03 -39.69 -19.97
CA THR A 116 7.08 -40.80 -20.09
C THR A 116 7.60 -41.76 -21.14
N TYR A 117 8.12 -42.92 -20.74
CA TYR A 117 8.34 -44.03 -21.65
C TYR A 117 6.99 -44.72 -21.86
N THR A 118 6.44 -44.62 -23.07
CA THR A 118 5.31 -45.45 -23.52
C THR A 118 5.87 -46.82 -23.91
N SER A 119 5.41 -47.87 -23.24
CA SER A 119 5.65 -49.27 -23.61
C SER A 119 4.75 -49.72 -24.75
#